data_AF-A0A6C1RN55-F1
#
_entry.id   AF-A0A6C1RN55-F1
#
_cell.length_a   1.000
_cell.length_b   1.000
_cell.length_c   1.000
_cell.angle_alpha   90.00
_cell.angle_beta   90.00
_cell.angle_gamma   90.00
#
_symmetry.space_group_name_H-M   'P 1'
#
loop_
_entity.id
_entity.type
_entity.pdbx_description
1 polymer ?
#
loop_
_entity_poly.entity_id
_entity_poly.type
_entity_poly.pdbx_seq_one_letter_code
_entity_poly.pdbx_strand_id
1 'polypeptide(L)'
;MAKISNEAKQRYSEKVREYKQRIEQYLQQEKKILQTLPGDNNGAHYKRITLADDRLNLASYYLLLNRISVALLGVKNDAFLNDARKSCYQSIIFMEQVVTGFIDAPYSDYREHLEMIVDYHDSRRFALVRKLGFTIQSVEDDFGDNSKWRWSFVELEGRFATVTKNLINMKTVIAGMDPRVEGYEARVGHLNLAKELLQRAADRYREKYELTTLRIDDFKLAIAYLAALRRIHIMLGESQQSDVIKKKIDVWKSKMETDERKAMEKSEA
;
A
#
# COMPACT_ATOMS: atom_id res chain seq x y z
N MET A 1 22.18 -7.65 29.78
CA MET A 1 22.37 -7.92 28.33
C MET A 1 23.64 -8.74 28.17
N ALA A 2 23.54 -9.96 27.62
CA ALA A 2 24.72 -10.78 27.37
C ALA A 2 25.63 -10.11 26.33
N LYS A 3 26.94 -10.10 26.57
CA LYS A 3 27.92 -9.46 25.69
C LYS A 3 27.99 -10.28 24.38
N ILE A 4 27.63 -9.65 23.25
CA ILE A 4 27.67 -10.30 21.93
C ILE A 4 29.08 -10.85 21.67
N SER A 5 29.20 -12.15 21.40
CA SER A 5 30.50 -12.81 21.18
C SER A 5 31.17 -12.32 19.90
N ASN A 6 32.51 -12.34 19.88
CA ASN A 6 33.28 -11.95 18.68
C ASN A 6 32.99 -12.90 17.50
N GLU A 7 32.77 -14.18 17.79
CA GLU A 7 32.39 -15.19 16.80
C GLU A 7 31.02 -14.88 16.17
N ALA A 8 30.02 -14.47 16.96
CA ALA A 8 28.70 -14.08 16.45
C ALA A 8 28.79 -12.86 15.52
N LYS A 9 29.64 -11.88 15.86
CA LYS A 9 29.90 -10.70 15.02
C LYS A 9 30.58 -11.05 13.70
N GLN A 10 31.53 -11.98 13.71
CA GLN A 10 32.21 -12.43 12.50
C GLN A 10 31.24 -13.17 11.57
N ARG A 11 30.50 -14.15 12.10
CA ARG A 11 29.48 -14.89 11.34
C ARG A 11 28.41 -13.97 10.76
N TYR A 12 27.98 -12.96 11.52
CA TYR A 12 27.05 -11.94 11.04
C TYR A 12 27.64 -11.16 9.86
N SER A 13 28.86 -10.63 10.01
CA SER A 13 29.53 -9.83 8.96
C SER A 13 29.70 -10.62 7.66
N GLU A 14 30.06 -11.90 7.75
CA GLU A 14 30.20 -12.77 6.59
C GLU A 14 28.85 -13.01 5.89
N LYS A 15 27.80 -13.33 6.64
CA LYS A 15 26.46 -13.60 6.08
C LYS A 15 25.79 -12.38 5.47
N VAL A 16 25.95 -11.19 6.04
CA VAL A 16 25.29 -9.99 5.51
C VAL A 16 25.97 -9.40 4.29
N ARG A 17 27.22 -9.81 3.99
CA ARG A 17 28.04 -9.20 2.92
C ARG A 17 27.39 -9.30 1.55
N GLU A 18 26.93 -10.49 1.16
CA GLU A 18 26.31 -10.71 -0.15
C GLU A 18 25.01 -9.91 -0.30
N TYR A 19 24.16 -9.91 0.72
CA TYR A 19 22.89 -9.18 0.68
C TYR A 19 23.08 -7.67 0.62
N LYS A 20 24.10 -7.12 1.31
CA LYS A 20 24.46 -5.70 1.18
C LYS A 20 24.94 -5.36 -0.22
N GLN A 21 25.69 -6.24 -0.88
CA GLN A 21 26.09 -6.04 -2.28
C GLN A 21 24.87 -6.07 -3.22
N ARG A 22 23.91 -6.98 -3.01
CA ARG A 22 22.65 -7.02 -3.78
C ARG A 22 21.85 -5.71 -3.61
N ILE A 23 21.74 -5.20 -2.38
CA ILE A 23 21.06 -3.92 -2.11
C ILE A 23 21.70 -2.80 -2.93
N GLU A 24 23.03 -2.68 -2.90
CA GLU A 24 23.76 -1.66 -3.65
C GLU A 24 23.51 -1.78 -5.17
N GLN A 25 23.47 -3.00 -5.71
CA GLN A 25 23.15 -3.23 -7.13
C GLN A 25 21.76 -2.72 -7.49
N TYR A 26 20.74 -3.04 -6.69
CA TYR A 26 19.37 -2.54 -6.91
C TYR A 26 19.29 -1.01 -6.84
N LEU A 27 19.96 -0.39 -5.86
CA LEU A 27 19.99 1.08 -5.72
C LEU A 27 20.69 1.76 -6.91
N GLN A 28 21.77 1.17 -7.43
CA GLN A 28 22.46 1.67 -8.61
C GLN A 28 21.60 1.51 -9.88
N GLN A 29 20.94 0.37 -10.04
CA GLN A 29 20.02 0.11 -11.15
C GLN A 29 18.86 1.11 -11.13
N GLU A 30 18.23 1.32 -9.98
CA GLU A 30 17.17 2.30 -9.83
C GLU A 30 17.64 3.70 -10.23
N LYS A 31 18.81 4.14 -9.74
CA LYS A 31 19.36 5.45 -10.09
C LYS A 31 19.55 5.61 -11.60
N LYS A 32 20.03 4.56 -12.27
CA LYS A 32 20.17 4.53 -13.74
C LYS A 32 18.81 4.66 -14.44
N ILE A 33 17.82 3.88 -14.02
CA ILE A 33 16.48 3.92 -14.63
C ILE A 33 15.85 5.31 -14.44
N LEU A 34 15.92 5.87 -13.23
CA LEU A 34 15.37 7.20 -12.92
C LEU A 34 16.00 8.31 -13.77
N GLN A 35 17.30 8.24 -14.08
CA GLN A 35 17.97 9.19 -14.97
C GLN A 35 17.47 9.11 -16.42
N THR A 36 16.98 7.96 -16.86
CA THR A 36 16.44 7.77 -18.22
C THR A 36 14.95 8.11 -18.37
N LEU A 37 14.21 8.27 -17.26
CA LEU A 37 12.77 8.53 -17.29
C LEU A 37 12.37 9.85 -17.98
N PRO A 38 13.07 10.99 -17.79
CA PRO A 38 12.66 12.25 -18.40
C PRO A 38 12.70 12.28 -19.94
N GLY A 39 13.48 11.39 -20.56
CA GLY A 39 13.66 11.34 -22.02
C GLY A 39 12.83 10.26 -22.73
N ASP A 40 12.02 9.48 -22.00
CA ASP A 40 11.34 8.30 -22.53
C ASP A 40 9.81 8.40 -22.33
N ASN A 41 9.12 9.00 -23.30
CA ASN A 41 7.66 9.08 -23.28
C ASN A 41 6.99 7.70 -23.49
N ASN A 42 7.65 6.76 -24.16
CA ASN A 42 7.10 5.44 -24.52
C ASN A 42 7.77 4.33 -23.69
N GLY A 43 7.37 4.24 -22.42
CA GLY A 43 7.87 3.18 -21.53
C GLY A 43 8.01 3.59 -20.07
N ALA A 44 7.88 4.88 -19.75
CA ALA A 44 8.02 5.39 -18.40
C ALA A 44 7.10 4.69 -17.38
N HIS A 45 5.86 4.36 -17.75
CA HIS A 45 4.94 3.63 -16.86
C HIS A 45 5.42 2.19 -16.57
N TYR A 46 5.86 1.46 -17.60
CA TYR A 46 6.42 0.12 -17.42
C TYR A 46 7.72 0.14 -16.59
N LYS A 47 8.60 1.11 -16.83
CA LYS A 47 9.80 1.32 -16.01
C LYS A 47 9.44 1.59 -14.55
N ARG A 48 8.40 2.37 -14.27
CA ARG A 48 7.91 2.61 -12.90
C ARG A 48 7.34 1.36 -12.25
N ILE A 49 6.64 0.50 -13.00
CA ILE A 49 6.21 -0.82 -12.49
C ILE A 49 7.43 -1.66 -12.10
N THR A 50 8.46 -1.71 -12.94
CA THR A 50 9.71 -2.41 -12.62
C THR A 50 10.37 -1.83 -11.38
N LEU A 51 10.46 -0.50 -11.26
CA LEU A 51 11.01 0.17 -10.07
C LEU A 51 10.19 -0.12 -8.81
N ALA A 52 8.86 -0.22 -8.91
CA ALA A 52 8.01 -0.63 -7.81
C ALA A 52 8.36 -2.07 -7.36
N ASP A 53 8.47 -3.01 -8.30
CA ASP A 53 8.84 -4.39 -8.00
C ASP A 53 10.25 -4.52 -7.38
N ASP A 54 11.21 -3.77 -7.90
CA ASP A 54 12.59 -3.70 -7.40
C ASP A 54 12.64 -3.15 -5.96
N ARG A 55 11.80 -2.14 -5.65
CA ARG A 55 11.67 -1.62 -4.28
C ARG A 55 11.10 -2.67 -3.31
N LEU A 56 10.20 -3.55 -3.76
CA LEU A 56 9.72 -4.67 -2.93
C LEU A 56 10.80 -5.74 -2.72
N ASN A 57 11.65 -5.98 -3.72
CA ASN A 57 12.82 -6.84 -3.57
C ASN A 57 13.81 -6.24 -2.55
N LEU A 58 14.09 -4.94 -2.64
CA LEU A 58 14.91 -4.21 -1.66
C LEU A 58 14.37 -4.33 -0.24
N ALA A 59 13.06 -4.11 -0.04
CA ALA A 59 12.42 -4.28 1.26
C ALA A 59 12.66 -5.69 1.84
N SER A 60 12.57 -6.72 1.00
CA SER A 60 12.80 -8.12 1.40
C SER A 60 14.25 -8.35 1.86
N TYR A 61 15.24 -7.74 1.21
CA TYR A 61 16.64 -7.82 1.68
C TYR A 61 16.86 -7.10 3.00
N TYR A 62 16.25 -5.93 3.20
CA TYR A 62 16.34 -5.21 4.47
C TYR A 62 15.72 -6.02 5.62
N LEU A 63 14.55 -6.63 5.41
CA LEU A 63 13.93 -7.53 6.39
C LEU A 63 14.81 -8.76 6.67
N LEU A 64 15.38 -9.37 5.64
CA LEU A 64 16.32 -10.48 5.81
C LEU A 64 17.53 -10.08 6.67
N LEU A 65 18.11 -8.92 6.43
CA LEU A 65 19.24 -8.41 7.22
C LEU A 65 18.85 -8.15 8.69
N ASN A 66 17.64 -7.61 8.93
CA ASN A 66 17.11 -7.50 10.29
C ASN A 66 16.95 -8.87 10.96
N ARG A 67 16.35 -9.85 10.27
CA ARG A 67 16.14 -11.20 10.80
C ARG A 67 17.46 -11.92 11.09
N ILE A 68 18.48 -11.73 10.26
CA ILE A 68 19.85 -12.24 10.52
C ILE A 68 20.45 -11.55 11.76
N SER A 69 20.26 -10.23 11.92
CA SER A 69 20.70 -9.50 13.13
C SER A 69 20.02 -10.06 14.39
N VAL A 70 18.72 -10.29 14.36
CA VAL A 70 17.99 -10.87 15.49
C VAL A 70 18.48 -12.30 15.77
N ALA A 71 18.61 -13.13 14.74
CA ALA A 71 18.99 -14.54 14.90
C ALA A 71 20.43 -14.74 15.41
N LEU A 72 21.38 -13.90 14.99
CA LEU A 72 22.81 -14.07 15.34
C LEU A 72 23.26 -13.19 16.51
N LEU A 73 22.68 -12.01 16.64
CA LEU A 73 23.10 -11.01 17.63
C LEU A 73 22.07 -10.81 18.74
N GLY A 74 20.83 -11.30 18.57
CA GLY A 74 19.73 -11.10 19.51
C GLY A 74 19.18 -9.67 19.53
N VAL A 75 19.50 -8.85 18.52
CA VAL A 75 19.17 -7.42 18.48
C VAL A 75 18.46 -7.07 17.18
N LYS A 76 17.29 -6.42 17.30
CA LYS A 76 16.56 -5.83 16.17
C LYS A 76 17.37 -4.69 15.55
N ASN A 77 17.33 -4.58 14.23
CA ASN A 77 18.02 -3.51 13.50
C ASN A 77 17.01 -2.52 12.94
N ASP A 78 16.71 -1.48 13.73
CA ASP A 78 15.72 -0.46 13.36
C ASP A 78 16.09 0.30 12.07
N ALA A 79 17.37 0.43 11.74
CA ALA A 79 17.78 1.08 10.49
C ALA A 79 17.30 0.28 9.28
N PHE A 80 17.52 -1.04 9.26
CA PHE A 80 17.01 -1.90 8.18
C PHE A 80 15.47 -1.94 8.14
N LEU A 81 14.80 -1.94 9.30
CA LEU A 81 13.33 -1.89 9.32
C LEU A 81 12.78 -0.58 8.74
N ASN A 82 13.41 0.55 9.06
CA ASN A 82 13.04 1.85 8.49
C ASN A 82 13.31 1.88 6.97
N ASP A 83 14.42 1.32 6.50
CA ASP A 83 14.72 1.23 5.07
C ASP A 83 13.75 0.30 4.32
N ALA A 84 13.30 -0.79 4.94
CA ALA A 84 12.27 -1.67 4.39
C ALA A 84 10.92 -0.93 4.27
N ARG A 85 10.51 -0.20 5.31
CA ARG A 85 9.31 0.64 5.29
C ARG A 85 9.39 1.73 4.22
N LYS A 86 10.53 2.42 4.12
CA LYS A 86 10.78 3.43 3.09
C LYS A 86 10.66 2.83 1.68
N SER A 87 11.18 1.63 1.48
CA SER A 87 11.08 0.92 0.20
C SER A 87 9.61 0.60 -0.16
N CYS A 88 8.77 0.25 0.81
CA CYS A 88 7.32 0.09 0.58
C CYS A 88 6.66 1.40 0.12
N TYR A 89 6.95 2.52 0.80
CA TYR A 89 6.45 3.84 0.36
C TYR A 89 6.91 4.19 -1.05
N GLN A 90 8.18 3.94 -1.39
CA GLN A 90 8.70 4.23 -2.73
C GLN A 90 8.04 3.35 -3.79
N SER A 91 7.79 2.07 -3.50
CA SER A 91 7.00 1.21 -4.39
C SER A 91 5.61 1.80 -4.63
N ILE A 92 4.92 2.27 -3.59
CA ILE A 92 3.60 2.89 -3.72
C ILE A 92 3.68 4.20 -4.51
N ILE A 93 4.68 5.05 -4.27
CA ILE A 93 4.87 6.32 -5.02
C ILE A 93 5.04 6.04 -6.52
N PHE A 94 5.83 5.03 -6.89
CA PHE A 94 5.95 4.64 -8.30
C PHE A 94 4.63 4.14 -8.86
N MET A 95 3.87 3.36 -8.09
CA MET A 95 2.53 2.90 -8.50
C MET A 95 1.54 4.07 -8.64
N GLU A 96 1.54 5.05 -7.75
CA GLU A 96 0.70 6.25 -7.85
C GLU A 96 1.04 7.07 -9.08
N GLN A 97 2.30 7.12 -9.51
CA GLN A 97 2.66 7.76 -10.78
C GLN A 97 2.16 6.95 -11.99
N VAL A 98 1.93 5.65 -11.83
CA VAL A 98 1.41 4.78 -12.90
C VAL A 98 -0.11 4.83 -12.96
N VAL A 99 -0.81 4.77 -11.83
CA VAL A 99 -2.28 4.63 -11.76
C VAL A 99 -3.00 5.71 -10.95
N THR A 100 -2.32 6.80 -10.59
CA THR A 100 -2.81 7.90 -9.71
C THR A 100 -2.99 7.50 -8.24
N GLY A 101 -2.97 8.51 -7.36
CA GLY A 101 -3.31 8.40 -5.93
C GLY A 101 -4.77 8.76 -5.62
N PHE A 102 -5.68 8.71 -6.59
CA PHE A 102 -7.07 9.12 -6.38
C PHE A 102 -7.89 8.08 -5.62
N ILE A 103 -8.37 8.45 -4.42
CA ILE A 103 -9.13 7.57 -3.53
C ILE A 103 -10.56 7.35 -4.05
N ASP A 104 -11.45 8.35 -3.91
CA ASP A 104 -12.80 8.33 -4.47
C ASP A 104 -12.84 9.19 -5.74
N ALA A 105 -12.58 8.54 -6.88
CA ALA A 105 -12.69 9.14 -8.21
C ALA A 105 -13.36 8.15 -9.18
N PRO A 106 -14.17 8.64 -10.13
CA PRO A 106 -14.66 7.82 -11.24
C PRO A 106 -13.52 7.29 -12.10
N TYR A 107 -13.76 6.16 -12.78
CA TYR A 107 -12.76 5.52 -13.64
C TYR A 107 -12.23 6.43 -14.76
N SER A 108 -13.07 7.34 -15.26
CA SER A 108 -12.70 8.33 -16.27
C SER A 108 -11.43 9.11 -15.91
N ASP A 109 -11.22 9.40 -14.62
CA ASP A 109 -10.22 10.36 -14.17
C ASP A 109 -8.80 9.76 -14.14
N TYR A 110 -8.69 8.43 -14.13
CA TYR A 110 -7.41 7.72 -14.14
C TYR A 110 -7.30 6.68 -15.28
N ARG A 111 -8.25 6.68 -16.21
CA ARG A 111 -8.29 5.74 -17.33
C ARG A 111 -7.05 5.85 -18.21
N GLU A 112 -6.65 7.08 -18.57
CA GLU A 112 -5.50 7.33 -19.45
C GLU A 112 -4.22 6.72 -18.88
N HIS A 113 -4.01 6.86 -17.58
CA HIS A 113 -2.90 6.26 -16.83
C HIS A 113 -2.87 4.72 -16.94
N LEU A 114 -4.03 4.07 -16.89
CA LEU A 114 -4.13 2.61 -17.04
C LEU A 114 -3.93 2.15 -18.49
N GLU A 115 -4.33 2.96 -19.47
CA GLU A 115 -4.14 2.66 -20.89
C GLU A 115 -2.65 2.62 -21.26
N MET A 116 -1.80 3.39 -20.56
CA MET A 116 -0.34 3.34 -20.71
C MET A 116 0.30 2.00 -20.31
N ILE A 117 -0.44 1.12 -19.62
CA ILE A 117 0.03 -0.20 -19.16
C ILE A 117 -0.91 -1.34 -19.60
N VAL A 118 -1.52 -1.19 -20.77
CA VAL A 118 -2.49 -2.15 -21.31
C VAL A 118 -1.94 -3.59 -21.40
N ASP A 119 -0.65 -3.76 -21.73
CA ASP A 119 -0.01 -5.07 -21.85
C ASP A 119 0.37 -5.68 -20.49
N TYR A 120 0.23 -4.91 -19.41
CA TYR A 120 0.41 -5.43 -18.06
C TYR A 120 -0.87 -6.16 -17.63
N HIS A 121 -1.02 -7.42 -18.04
CA HIS A 121 -2.24 -8.21 -17.83
C HIS A 121 -2.60 -8.47 -16.35
N ASP A 122 -3.85 -8.87 -16.12
CA ASP A 122 -4.47 -9.04 -14.80
C ASP A 122 -3.69 -9.94 -13.84
N SER A 123 -3.09 -11.02 -14.34
CA SER A 123 -2.25 -11.92 -13.52
C SER A 123 -1.03 -11.20 -12.94
N ARG A 124 -0.36 -10.35 -13.74
CA ARG A 124 0.80 -9.57 -13.30
C ARG A 124 0.39 -8.45 -12.35
N ARG A 125 -0.72 -7.75 -12.65
CA ARG A 125 -1.33 -6.75 -11.76
C ARG A 125 -1.63 -7.35 -10.39
N PHE A 126 -2.29 -8.50 -10.37
CA PHE A 126 -2.66 -9.18 -9.13
C PHE A 126 -1.44 -9.69 -8.36
N ALA A 127 -0.45 -10.26 -9.05
CA ALA A 127 0.80 -10.70 -8.43
C ALA A 127 1.55 -9.55 -7.76
N LEU A 128 1.63 -8.38 -8.42
CA LEU A 128 2.30 -7.20 -7.87
C LEU A 128 1.62 -6.68 -6.61
N VAL A 129 0.28 -6.55 -6.60
CA VAL A 129 -0.43 -6.07 -5.40
C VAL A 129 -0.36 -7.08 -4.26
N ARG A 130 -0.35 -8.39 -4.56
CA ARG A 130 -0.11 -9.44 -3.55
C ARG A 130 1.29 -9.36 -2.96
N LYS A 131 2.30 -9.15 -3.81
CA LYS A 131 3.69 -8.96 -3.36
C LYS A 131 3.80 -7.75 -2.45
N LEU A 132 3.24 -6.61 -2.85
CA LEU A 132 3.22 -5.38 -2.06
C LEU A 132 2.53 -5.59 -0.70
N GLY A 133 1.33 -6.20 -0.69
CA GLY A 133 0.61 -6.50 0.56
C GLY A 133 1.39 -7.43 1.49
N PHE A 134 2.00 -8.49 0.95
CA PHE A 134 2.85 -9.40 1.72
C PHE A 134 4.08 -8.68 2.29
N THR A 135 4.72 -7.81 1.52
CA THR A 135 5.87 -7.03 1.97
C THR A 135 5.49 -6.05 3.08
N ILE A 136 4.37 -5.33 2.94
CA ILE A 136 3.87 -4.41 3.99
C ILE A 136 3.62 -5.18 5.29
N GLN A 137 2.90 -6.30 5.23
CA GLN A 137 2.65 -7.16 6.39
C GLN A 137 3.95 -7.64 7.03
N SER A 138 4.91 -8.09 6.22
CA SER A 138 6.21 -8.55 6.73
C SER A 138 6.99 -7.45 7.43
N VAL A 139 6.88 -6.19 6.98
CA VAL A 139 7.48 -5.04 7.65
C VAL A 139 6.78 -4.80 8.99
N GLU A 140 5.45 -4.76 9.01
CA GLU A 140 4.67 -4.58 10.24
C GLU A 140 4.99 -5.63 11.30
N ASP A 141 5.02 -6.91 10.91
CA ASP A 141 5.33 -8.03 11.80
C ASP A 141 6.75 -7.91 12.41
N ASP A 142 7.74 -7.54 11.59
CA ASP A 142 9.12 -7.38 12.03
C ASP A 142 9.30 -6.16 12.98
N PHE A 143 8.54 -5.07 12.78
CA PHE A 143 8.45 -3.97 13.75
C PHE A 143 7.83 -4.46 15.07
N GLY A 144 6.73 -5.22 14.99
CA GLY A 144 6.03 -5.86 16.10
C GLY A 144 4.99 -4.97 16.80
N ASP A 145 4.19 -5.59 17.65
CA ASP A 145 2.94 -5.06 18.24
C ASP A 145 3.09 -3.87 19.22
N ASN A 146 4.29 -3.31 19.37
CA ASN A 146 4.47 -2.14 20.23
C ASN A 146 3.62 -0.98 19.69
N SER A 147 2.64 -0.55 20.50
CA SER A 147 1.54 0.36 20.17
C SER A 147 1.91 1.68 19.48
N LYS A 148 3.18 2.10 19.57
CA LYS A 148 3.72 3.28 18.88
C LYS A 148 3.70 3.15 17.35
N TRP A 149 3.88 1.94 16.81
CA TRP A 149 4.01 1.74 15.36
C TRP A 149 2.70 1.40 14.66
N ARG A 150 1.70 0.86 15.39
CA ARG A 150 0.40 0.48 14.83
C ARG A 150 -0.23 1.58 13.98
N TRP A 151 -0.21 2.82 14.46
CA TRP A 151 -0.82 3.95 13.75
C TRP A 151 0.06 4.55 12.65
N SER A 152 1.35 4.19 12.62
CA SER A 152 2.31 4.70 11.63
C SER A 152 2.12 4.07 10.25
N PHE A 153 1.48 2.91 10.17
CA PHE A 153 1.23 2.19 8.92
C PHE A 153 -0.11 2.52 8.25
N VAL A 154 -1.06 3.13 8.97
CA VAL A 154 -2.40 3.44 8.43
C VAL A 154 -2.32 4.23 7.12
N GLU A 155 -1.40 5.18 7.00
CA GLU A 155 -1.21 5.92 5.76
C GLU A 155 -0.67 5.04 4.62
N LEU A 156 0.30 4.18 4.92
CA LEU A 156 0.85 3.24 3.95
C LEU A 156 -0.22 2.26 3.45
N GLU A 157 -1.01 1.70 4.36
CA GLU A 157 -2.13 0.80 4.08
C GLU A 157 -3.21 1.48 3.22
N GLY A 158 -3.57 2.73 3.53
CA GLY A 158 -4.53 3.49 2.74
C GLY A 158 -4.06 3.74 1.31
N ARG A 159 -2.81 4.21 1.16
CA ARG A 159 -2.23 4.43 -0.18
C ARG A 159 -2.10 3.12 -0.95
N PHE A 160 -1.79 2.01 -0.28
CA PHE A 160 -1.81 0.68 -0.86
C PHE A 160 -3.21 0.27 -1.36
N ALA A 161 -4.26 0.49 -0.56
CA ALA A 161 -5.64 0.25 -0.97
C ALA A 161 -6.00 1.07 -2.23
N THR A 162 -5.55 2.33 -2.27
CA THR A 162 -5.80 3.25 -3.39
C THR A 162 -5.16 2.76 -4.69
N VAL A 163 -3.86 2.47 -4.71
CA VAL A 163 -3.20 1.96 -5.92
C VAL A 163 -3.72 0.58 -6.32
N THR A 164 -4.10 -0.25 -5.35
CA THR A 164 -4.69 -1.57 -5.64
C THR A 164 -6.02 -1.42 -6.37
N LYS A 165 -6.89 -0.51 -5.94
CA LYS A 165 -8.13 -0.18 -6.65
C LYS A 165 -7.88 0.42 -8.02
N ASN A 166 -6.97 1.40 -8.10
CA ASN A 166 -6.70 2.13 -9.34
C ASN A 166 -6.01 1.27 -10.41
N LEU A 167 -5.41 0.13 -10.04
CA LEU A 167 -4.81 -0.80 -10.98
C LEU A 167 -5.86 -1.66 -11.74
N ILE A 168 -7.10 -1.69 -11.27
CA ILE A 168 -8.18 -2.48 -11.88
C ILE A 168 -8.74 -1.73 -13.10
N ASN A 169 -8.82 -2.42 -14.23
CA ASN A 169 -9.54 -1.90 -15.39
C ASN A 169 -11.05 -2.05 -15.19
N MET A 170 -11.68 -1.02 -14.67
CA MET A 170 -13.11 -1.01 -14.38
C MET A 170 -13.99 -1.08 -15.64
N LYS A 171 -13.48 -0.72 -16.82
CA LYS A 171 -14.21 -0.83 -18.09
C LYS A 171 -14.39 -2.30 -18.50
N THR A 172 -13.38 -3.13 -18.27
CA THR A 172 -13.40 -4.54 -18.67
C THR A 172 -13.74 -5.47 -17.51
N VAL A 173 -13.80 -4.99 -16.27
CA VAL A 173 -13.93 -5.86 -15.10
C VAL A 173 -15.19 -6.72 -15.15
N ILE A 174 -16.35 -6.13 -15.50
CA ILE A 174 -17.65 -6.84 -15.53
C ILE A 174 -17.66 -7.90 -16.64
N ALA A 175 -17.26 -7.54 -17.85
CA ALA A 175 -17.13 -8.48 -18.97
C ALA A 175 -16.12 -9.60 -18.65
N GLY A 176 -15.11 -9.29 -17.84
CA GLY A 176 -14.12 -10.25 -17.36
C GLY A 176 -14.56 -11.09 -16.15
N MET A 177 -15.80 -10.98 -15.66
CA MET A 177 -16.32 -11.82 -14.57
C MET A 177 -16.91 -13.15 -15.04
N ASP A 178 -16.87 -13.46 -16.33
CA ASP A 178 -17.18 -14.81 -16.81
C ASP A 178 -15.99 -15.75 -16.51
N PRO A 179 -16.18 -16.88 -15.79
CA PRO A 179 -15.14 -17.87 -15.52
C PRO A 179 -14.42 -18.42 -16.76
N ARG A 180 -15.02 -18.29 -17.95
CA ARG A 180 -14.46 -18.74 -19.23
C ARG A 180 -13.50 -17.73 -19.85
N VAL A 181 -13.48 -16.49 -19.36
CA VAL A 181 -12.61 -15.42 -19.87
C VAL A 181 -11.23 -15.52 -19.23
N GLU A 182 -10.19 -15.41 -20.04
CA GLU A 182 -8.81 -15.44 -19.57
C GLU A 182 -8.57 -14.37 -18.48
N GLY A 183 -7.81 -14.76 -17.45
CA GLY A 183 -7.50 -13.91 -16.31
C GLY A 183 -8.63 -13.75 -15.29
N TYR A 184 -9.75 -14.48 -15.43
CA TYR A 184 -10.88 -14.44 -14.50
C TYR A 184 -10.45 -14.54 -13.03
N GLU A 185 -9.69 -15.58 -12.65
CA GLU A 185 -9.30 -15.81 -11.25
C GLU A 185 -8.47 -14.64 -10.69
N ALA A 186 -7.51 -14.14 -11.46
CA ALA A 186 -6.68 -13.02 -11.06
C ALA A 186 -7.51 -11.74 -10.89
N ARG A 187 -8.46 -11.50 -11.80
CA ARG A 187 -9.32 -10.33 -11.81
C ARG A 187 -10.29 -10.33 -10.63
N VAL A 188 -10.93 -11.47 -10.35
CA VAL A 188 -11.80 -11.64 -9.18
C VAL A 188 -11.01 -11.53 -7.89
N GLY A 189 -9.84 -12.17 -7.81
CA GLY A 189 -8.96 -12.07 -6.66
C GLY A 189 -8.50 -10.64 -6.38
N HIS A 190 -8.10 -9.90 -7.42
CA HIS A 190 -7.70 -8.50 -7.31
C HIS A 190 -8.85 -7.61 -6.86
N LEU A 191 -10.04 -7.77 -7.45
CA LEU A 191 -11.22 -7.01 -7.07
C LEU A 191 -11.63 -7.25 -5.61
N ASN A 192 -11.65 -8.50 -5.17
CA ASN A 192 -11.99 -8.84 -3.78
C ASN A 192 -10.97 -8.25 -2.80
N LEU A 193 -9.68 -8.37 -3.12
CA LEU A 193 -8.62 -7.75 -2.34
C LEU A 193 -8.78 -6.23 -2.27
N ALA A 194 -9.10 -5.57 -3.38
CA ALA A 194 -9.33 -4.12 -3.40
C ALA A 194 -10.50 -3.72 -2.50
N LYS A 195 -11.64 -4.44 -2.56
CA LYS A 195 -12.79 -4.18 -1.68
C LYS A 195 -12.42 -4.31 -0.21
N GLU A 196 -11.71 -5.38 0.15
CA GLU A 196 -11.26 -5.64 1.52
C GLU A 196 -10.31 -4.54 2.03
N LEU A 197 -9.33 -4.15 1.21
CA LEU A 197 -8.36 -3.12 1.56
C LEU A 197 -9.01 -1.74 1.74
N LEU A 198 -9.99 -1.37 0.90
CA LEU A 198 -10.73 -0.11 1.07
C LEU A 198 -11.53 -0.09 2.37
N GLN A 199 -12.22 -1.20 2.71
CA GLN A 199 -12.94 -1.31 3.98
C GLN A 199 -11.97 -1.21 5.17
N ARG A 200 -10.86 -1.95 5.13
CA ARG A 200 -9.83 -1.96 6.16
C ARG A 200 -9.21 -0.58 6.34
N ALA A 201 -8.84 0.10 5.25
CA ALA A 201 -8.28 1.45 5.30
C ALA A 201 -9.28 2.43 5.96
N ALA A 202 -10.56 2.37 5.58
CA ALA A 202 -11.59 3.20 6.20
C ALA A 202 -11.67 2.99 7.72
N ASP A 203 -11.72 1.74 8.17
CA ASP A 203 -11.81 1.42 9.60
C ASP A 203 -10.53 1.82 10.35
N ARG A 204 -9.34 1.60 9.77
CA ARG A 204 -8.05 1.96 10.37
C ARG A 204 -7.86 3.47 10.53
N TYR A 205 -8.27 4.27 9.55
CA TYR A 205 -8.28 5.73 9.67
C TYR A 205 -9.29 6.22 10.71
N ARG A 206 -10.46 5.58 10.79
CA ARG A 206 -11.45 5.86 11.82
C ARG A 206 -10.91 5.58 13.22
N GLU A 207 -10.31 4.40 13.43
CA GLU A 207 -9.70 4.04 14.71
C GLU A 207 -8.56 5.01 15.08
N LYS A 208 -7.70 5.38 14.11
CA LYS A 208 -6.59 6.33 14.33
C LYS A 208 -7.10 7.70 14.78
N TYR A 209 -8.19 8.19 14.17
CA TYR A 209 -8.87 9.40 14.61
C TYR A 209 -9.33 9.29 16.06
N GLU A 210 -10.07 8.23 16.40
CA GLU A 210 -10.69 8.07 17.73
C GLU A 210 -9.67 7.83 18.84
N LEU A 211 -8.61 7.07 18.56
CA LEU A 211 -7.70 6.55 19.58
C LEU A 211 -6.40 7.33 19.72
N THR A 212 -6.06 8.21 18.78
CA THR A 212 -4.72 8.84 18.78
C THR A 212 -4.71 10.28 18.35
N THR A 213 -5.27 10.63 17.20
CA THR A 213 -5.01 11.96 16.62
C THR A 213 -6.09 12.98 16.91
N LEU A 214 -7.36 12.56 16.97
CA LEU A 214 -8.55 13.42 16.93
C LEU A 214 -8.51 14.43 15.76
N ARG A 215 -7.70 14.17 14.72
CA ARG A 215 -7.56 15.02 13.55
C ARG A 215 -8.65 14.70 12.55
N ILE A 216 -9.51 15.68 12.28
CA ILE A 216 -10.67 15.52 11.39
C ILE A 216 -10.27 14.98 10.01
N ASP A 217 -9.07 15.29 9.52
CA ASP A 217 -8.57 14.76 8.24
C ASP A 217 -8.45 13.23 8.19
N ASP A 218 -8.09 12.58 9.30
CA ASP A 218 -8.10 11.10 9.38
C ASP A 218 -9.54 10.57 9.21
N PHE A 219 -10.54 11.28 9.78
CA PHE A 219 -11.95 10.88 9.63
C PHE A 219 -12.50 11.16 8.22
N LYS A 220 -12.09 12.27 7.58
CA LYS A 220 -12.40 12.56 6.17
C LYS A 220 -11.85 11.48 5.25
N LEU A 221 -10.61 11.04 5.47
CA LEU A 221 -10.01 9.93 4.73
C LEU A 221 -10.79 8.63 4.92
N ALA A 222 -11.19 8.31 6.16
CA ALA A 222 -12.01 7.14 6.44
C ALA A 222 -13.31 7.12 5.61
N ILE A 223 -13.99 8.27 5.51
CA ILE A 223 -15.19 8.44 4.69
C ILE A 223 -14.88 8.32 3.19
N ALA A 224 -13.76 8.88 2.72
CA ALA A 224 -13.35 8.79 1.31
C ALA A 224 -13.10 7.34 0.87
N TYR A 225 -12.47 6.51 1.72
CA TYR A 225 -12.29 5.08 1.42
C TYR A 225 -13.62 4.31 1.35
N LEU A 226 -14.58 4.60 2.23
CA LEU A 226 -15.93 4.04 2.12
C LEU A 226 -16.63 4.49 0.84
N ALA A 227 -16.48 5.75 0.46
CA ALA A 227 -17.10 6.28 -0.76
C ALA A 227 -16.53 5.60 -2.02
N ALA A 228 -15.21 5.38 -2.06
CA ALA A 228 -14.55 4.60 -3.11
C ALA A 228 -15.07 3.15 -3.16
N LEU A 229 -15.22 2.49 -2.01
CA LEU A 229 -15.78 1.13 -1.93
C LEU A 229 -17.23 1.09 -2.42
N ARG A 230 -18.06 2.05 -2.01
CA ARG A 230 -19.44 2.18 -2.48
C ARG A 230 -19.51 2.32 -4.00
N ARG A 231 -18.62 3.11 -4.60
CA ARG A 231 -18.55 3.28 -6.05
C ARG A 231 -18.30 1.96 -6.78
N ILE A 232 -17.43 1.11 -6.23
CA ILE A 232 -17.22 -0.25 -6.77
C ILE A 232 -18.51 -1.05 -6.70
N HIS A 233 -19.19 -1.09 -5.54
CA HIS A 233 -20.46 -1.83 -5.40
C HIS A 233 -21.52 -1.37 -6.39
N ILE A 234 -21.68 -0.05 -6.59
CA ILE A 234 -22.61 0.51 -7.58
C ILE A 234 -22.27 0.02 -8.99
N MET A 235 -20.99 0.07 -9.36
CA MET A 235 -20.55 -0.32 -10.70
C MET A 235 -20.80 -1.82 -10.97
N LEU A 236 -20.69 -2.65 -9.94
CA LEU A 236 -20.94 -4.09 -10.04
C LEU A 236 -22.43 -4.47 -9.92
N GLY A 237 -23.32 -3.49 -9.75
CA GLY A 237 -24.76 -3.76 -9.53
C GLY A 237 -25.07 -4.34 -8.14
N GLU A 238 -24.15 -4.25 -7.19
CA GLU A 238 -24.28 -4.76 -5.82
C GLU A 238 -25.05 -3.74 -4.94
N SER A 239 -26.34 -3.56 -5.24
CA SER A 239 -27.19 -2.51 -4.66
C SER A 239 -27.29 -2.58 -3.13
N GLN A 240 -27.48 -3.78 -2.58
CA GLN A 240 -27.59 -4.00 -1.14
C GLN A 240 -26.32 -3.56 -0.40
N GLN A 241 -25.15 -3.94 -0.92
CA GLN A 241 -23.85 -3.58 -0.35
C GLN A 241 -23.61 -2.07 -0.47
N SER A 242 -23.92 -1.47 -1.62
CA SER A 242 -23.85 -0.02 -1.82
C SER A 242 -24.69 0.75 -0.79
N ASP A 243 -25.89 0.28 -0.47
CA ASP A 243 -26.78 0.92 0.50
C ASP A 243 -26.29 0.78 1.95
N VAL A 244 -25.72 -0.38 2.29
CA VAL A 244 -25.06 -0.58 3.60
C VAL A 244 -23.91 0.41 3.78
N ILE A 245 -23.04 0.54 2.78
CA ILE A 245 -21.92 1.49 2.85
C ILE A 245 -22.41 2.94 2.88
N LYS A 246 -23.48 3.27 2.13
CA LYS A 246 -24.11 4.60 2.18
C LYS A 246 -24.55 4.96 3.60
N LYS A 247 -25.30 4.07 4.25
CA LYS A 247 -25.76 4.28 5.64
C LYS A 247 -24.59 4.47 6.60
N LYS A 248 -23.51 3.68 6.44
CA LYS A 248 -22.29 3.83 7.24
C LYS A 248 -21.64 5.20 7.04
N ILE A 249 -21.53 5.68 5.80
CA ILE A 249 -21.01 7.03 5.48
C ILE A 249 -21.87 8.12 6.14
N ASP A 250 -23.19 8.02 6.04
CA ASP A 250 -24.10 9.05 6.58
C ASP A 250 -23.97 9.15 8.11
N VAL A 251 -23.90 8.02 8.81
CA VAL A 251 -23.63 7.97 10.26
C VAL A 251 -22.28 8.59 10.60
N TRP A 252 -21.24 8.27 9.82
CA TRP A 252 -19.89 8.79 10.05
C TRP A 252 -19.80 10.30 9.80
N LYS A 253 -20.44 10.82 8.75
CA LYS A 253 -20.51 12.26 8.48
C LYS A 253 -21.19 13.02 9.62
N SER A 254 -22.36 12.55 10.06
CA SER A 254 -23.09 13.18 11.18
C SER A 254 -22.26 13.21 12.46
N LYS A 255 -21.52 12.12 12.75
CA LYS A 255 -20.60 12.06 13.88
C LYS A 255 -19.44 13.05 13.73
N MET A 256 -18.85 13.14 12.54
CA MET A 256 -17.75 14.07 12.24
C MET A 256 -18.16 15.53 12.45
N GLU A 257 -19.31 15.92 11.88
CA GLU A 257 -19.86 17.28 12.00
C GLU A 257 -20.16 17.64 13.46
N THR A 258 -20.69 16.69 14.22
CA THR A 258 -20.94 16.87 15.66
C THR A 258 -19.65 17.09 16.44
N ASP A 259 -18.60 16.32 16.15
CA ASP A 259 -17.31 16.43 16.84
C ASP A 259 -16.56 17.72 16.45
N GLU A 260 -16.65 18.12 15.18
CA GLU A 260 -16.09 19.38 14.67
C GLU A 260 -16.76 20.60 15.32
N ARG A 261 -18.10 20.62 15.39
CA ARG A 261 -18.84 21.70 16.08
C ARG A 261 -18.47 21.82 17.55
N LYS A 262 -18.36 20.70 18.26
CA LYS A 262 -17.95 20.68 19.68
C LYS A 262 -16.51 21.19 19.88
N ALA A 263 -15.63 20.95 18.92
CA ALA A 263 -14.26 21.47 18.97
C ALA A 263 -14.23 22.99 18.79
N MET A 264 -15.06 23.54 17.89
CA MET A 264 -15.20 24.99 17.71
C MET A 264 -15.75 25.67 18.96
N GLU A 265 -16.86 25.16 19.51
CA GLU A 265 -17.49 25.70 20.73
C GLU A 265 -16.52 25.71 21.94
N LYS A 266 -15.61 24.73 22.03
CA LYS A 266 -14.56 24.68 23.07
C LYS A 266 -13.38 25.62 22.82
N SER A 267 -13.14 26.02 21.58
CA SER A 267 -12.06 26.95 21.24
C SER A 267 -12.45 28.42 21.41
N GLU A 268 -13.76 28.69 21.44
CA GLU A 268 -14.34 30.03 21.63
C GLU A 268 -14.63 30.37 23.10
N ALA A 269 -14.54 29.40 24.01
CA ALA A 269 -14.75 29.54 25.46
C ALA A 269 -13.43 29.58 26.23
#